data_AF-A0A2M6YUY3-F1
#
_entry.id   AF-A0A2M6YUY3-F1
#
_cell.length_a   1.000
_cell.length_b   1.000
_cell.length_c   1.000
_cell.angle_alpha   90.00
_cell.angle_beta   90.00
_cell.angle_gamma   90.00
#
_symmetry.space_group_name_H-M   'P 1'
#
loop_
_entity.id
_entity.type
_entity.pdbx_description
1 polymer ?
#
loop_
_entity_poly.entity_id
_entity_poly.type
_entity_poly.pdbx_seq_one_letter_code
_entity_poly.pdbx_strand_id
1 'polypeptide(L)' 'MLDFRKSPGETINEVFYNKKKIILERGKKQMAVVVPIGLYQKLFQDEDIEMYTSKRISEFEKEDKVSEKLSIRIKKLLK' A
#
# COMPACT_ATOMS: atom_id res chain seq x y z
N MET A 1 -13.61 -17.32 16.27
CA MET A 1 -12.32 -17.60 16.94
C MET A 1 -12.06 -19.08 17.26
N LEU A 2 -12.94 -20.01 16.84
CA LEU A 2 -12.74 -21.45 17.09
C LEU A 2 -12.11 -22.17 15.89
N ASP A 3 -12.48 -21.82 14.65
CA ASP A 3 -12.12 -22.67 13.50
C ASP A 3 -10.67 -22.55 13.05
N PHE A 4 -10.08 -21.34 13.04
CA PHE A 4 -8.65 -21.20 12.72
C PHE A 4 -7.74 -21.92 13.73
N ARG A 5 -8.09 -21.88 15.03
CA ARG A 5 -7.30 -22.55 16.07
C ARG A 5 -7.49 -24.08 16.07
N LYS A 6 -8.61 -24.57 15.54
CA LYS A 6 -8.88 -26.00 15.38
C LYS A 6 -8.07 -26.58 14.22
N SER A 7 -8.02 -25.88 13.08
CA SER A 7 -7.36 -26.36 11.87
C SER A 7 -6.51 -25.27 11.19
N PRO A 8 -5.41 -24.82 11.82
CA PRO A 8 -4.55 -23.79 11.23
C PRO A 8 -3.89 -24.28 9.93
N GLY A 9 -3.52 -25.56 9.85
CA GLY A 9 -2.90 -26.16 8.66
C GLY A 9 -3.82 -26.16 7.44
N GLU A 10 -5.08 -26.57 7.61
CA GLU A 10 -6.08 -26.53 6.52
C GLU A 10 -6.32 -25.11 6.03
N THR A 11 -6.42 -24.15 6.97
CA THR A 11 -6.61 -22.75 6.60
C THR A 11 -5.41 -22.19 5.82
N ILE A 12 -4.18 -22.54 6.23
CA ILE A 12 -2.96 -22.15 5.51
C ILE A 12 -2.93 -22.79 4.12
N ASN A 13 -3.28 -24.07 4.00
CA ASN A 13 -3.35 -24.76 2.71
C ASN A 13 -4.39 -24.11 1.79
N GLU A 14 -5.57 -23.79 2.28
CA GLU A 14 -6.58 -23.07 1.50
C GLU A 14 -6.08 -21.71 1.02
N VAL A 15 -5.42 -20.94 1.89
CA VAL A 15 -4.82 -19.66 1.48
C VAL A 15 -3.76 -19.89 0.41
N PHE A 16 -2.83 -20.83 0.62
CA PHE A 16 -1.70 -21.02 -0.27
C PHE A 16 -2.08 -21.60 -1.63
N TYR A 17 -2.86 -22.68 -1.66
CA TYR A 17 -3.23 -23.40 -2.87
C TYR A 17 -4.39 -22.73 -3.61
N ASN A 18 -5.42 -22.28 -2.89
CA ASN A 18 -6.61 -21.67 -3.52
C ASN A 18 -6.50 -20.16 -3.67
N LYS A 19 -5.35 -19.56 -3.30
CA LYS A 19 -5.08 -18.12 -3.35
C LYS A 19 -6.13 -17.27 -2.63
N LYS A 20 -6.77 -17.84 -1.59
CA LYS A 20 -7.79 -17.14 -0.79
C LYS A 20 -7.15 -16.09 0.12
N LYS A 21 -7.93 -15.06 0.46
CA LYS A 21 -7.61 -14.06 1.49
C LYS A 21 -8.63 -14.23 2.62
N ILE A 22 -8.16 -14.36 3.85
CA ILE A 22 -9.03 -14.65 4.99
C ILE A 22 -8.82 -13.58 6.06
N ILE A 23 -9.91 -13.00 6.57
CA ILE A 23 -9.87 -12.11 7.72
C ILE A 23 -10.05 -12.94 8.98
N LEU A 24 -9.09 -12.85 9.89
CA LEU A 24 -9.17 -13.47 11.21
C LEU A 24 -9.89 -12.52 12.17
N GLU A 25 -10.97 -13.02 12.76
CA GLU A 25 -11.82 -12.27 13.69
C GLU A 25 -11.84 -12.91 15.08
N ARG A 26 -11.87 -12.06 16.10
CA ARG A 26 -12.10 -12.41 17.51
C ARG A 26 -13.35 -11.71 18.00
N GLY A 27 -14.42 -12.48 18.20
CA GLY A 27 -15.74 -11.92 18.47
C GLY A 27 -16.21 -11.14 17.23
N LYS A 28 -16.55 -9.85 17.40
CA LYS A 28 -16.90 -8.93 16.29
C LYS A 28 -15.73 -8.08 15.80
N LYS A 29 -14.51 -8.32 16.31
CA LYS A 29 -13.33 -7.50 16.01
C LYS A 29 -12.43 -8.21 15.01
N GLN A 30 -12.15 -7.54 13.90
CA GLN A 30 -11.13 -7.95 12.93
C GLN A 30 -9.75 -7.78 13.55
N MET A 31 -8.91 -8.82 13.45
CA MET A 31 -7.61 -8.87 14.11
C MET A 31 -6.44 -8.92 13.14
N ALA A 32 -6.54 -9.75 12.11
CA ALA A 32 -5.47 -9.97 11.15
C ALA A 32 -6.02 -10.42 9.81
N VAL A 33 -5.19 -10.34 8.77
CA VAL A 33 -5.50 -10.90 7.45
C VAL A 33 -4.44 -11.93 7.12
N VAL A 34 -4.87 -13.10 6.65
CA VAL A 34 -4.00 -14.14 6.12
C VAL A 34 -4.08 -14.09 4.60
N VAL A 35 -2.93 -13.88 3.96
CA VAL A 35 -2.77 -13.80 2.51
C VAL A 35 -1.64 -14.74 2.06
N PRO A 36 -1.66 -15.21 0.80
CA PRO A 36 -0.54 -15.96 0.25
C PRO A 36 0.74 -15.12 0.27
N ILE A 37 1.89 -15.71 0.63
CA ILE A 37 3.15 -14.98 0.74
C ILE A 37 3.55 -14.28 -0.58
N GLY A 38 3.33 -14.93 -1.73
CA GLY A 38 3.60 -14.31 -3.03
C GLY A 38 2.69 -13.11 -3.34
N LEU A 39 1.46 -13.08 -2.80
CA LEU A 39 0.59 -11.91 -2.89
C LEU A 39 1.07 -10.80 -1.96
N TYR A 40 1.44 -11.13 -0.72
CA TYR A 40 2.02 -10.18 0.21
C TYR A 40 3.28 -9.53 -0.40
N GLN A 41 4.18 -10.35 -0.92
CA GLN A 41 5.37 -9.88 -1.62
C GLN A 41 5.00 -8.96 -2.79
N LYS A 42 4.09 -9.32 -3.69
CA LYS A 42 3.69 -8.40 -4.77
C LYS A 42 3.07 -7.08 -4.30
N LEU A 43 2.38 -7.08 -3.16
CA LEU A 43 1.77 -5.87 -2.61
C LEU A 43 2.78 -4.97 -1.89
N PHE A 44 3.91 -5.52 -1.44
CA PHE A 44 4.86 -4.84 -0.55
C PHE A 44 6.33 -4.95 -0.98
N GLN A 45 6.63 -5.55 -2.14
CA GLN A 45 7.97 -5.59 -2.76
C GLN A 45 8.22 -4.34 -3.61
N ASP A 46 7.16 -3.66 -4.05
CA ASP A 46 7.31 -2.27 -4.45
C ASP A 46 7.44 -1.46 -3.15
N GLU A 47 8.69 -1.25 -2.71
CA GLU A 47 9.03 -0.15 -1.81
C GLU A 47 8.58 1.21 -2.40
N ASP A 48 8.18 1.22 -3.68
CA ASP A 48 7.58 2.32 -4.44
C ASP A 48 6.07 2.53 -4.22
N ILE A 49 5.47 1.98 -3.15
CA ILE A 49 4.34 2.69 -2.55
C ILE A 49 4.95 3.89 -1.81
N GLU A 50 5.43 4.90 -2.55
CA GLU A 50 5.73 6.21 -2.00
C GLU A 50 4.45 6.68 -1.32
N MET A 51 4.38 6.54 0.00
CA MET A 51 3.31 7.12 0.77
C MET A 51 3.43 8.63 0.58
N TYR A 52 2.58 9.19 -0.28
CA TYR A 52 2.39 10.63 -0.43
C TYR A 52 1.81 11.22 0.86
N THR A 53 2.61 11.20 1.91
CA THR A 53 2.34 11.92 3.14
C THR A 53 2.32 13.41 2.79
N SER A 54 1.52 14.20 3.50
CA SER A 54 1.47 15.65 3.30
C SER A 54 2.86 16.30 3.38
N LYS A 55 3.76 15.71 4.17
CA LYS A 55 5.17 16.10 4.25
C LYS A 55 5.92 15.88 2.93
N ARG A 56 5.80 14.69 2.31
CA ARG A 56 6.48 14.35 1.05
C ARG A 56 5.97 15.18 -0.13
N ILE A 57 4.66 15.43 -0.19
CA ILE A 57 4.06 16.35 -1.17
C ILE A 57 4.67 17.75 -1.03
N SER A 58 4.84 18.24 0.20
CA SER A 58 5.43 19.57 0.44
C SER A 58 6.91 19.67 0.07
N GLU A 59 7.63 18.55 0.03
CA GLU A 59 9.02 18.48 -0.43
C GLU A 59 9.08 18.58 -1.96
N PHE A 60 8.23 17.80 -2.66
CA PHE A 60 8.09 17.91 -4.12
C PHE A 60 7.64 19.31 -4.56
N GLU A 61 6.65 19.92 -3.89
CA GLU A 61 6.21 21.29 -4.19
C GLU A 61 7.30 22.35 -3.97
N LYS A 62 8.32 22.06 -3.15
CA LYS A 62 9.47 22.96 -2.96
C LYS A 62 10.52 22.74 -4.03
N GLU A 63 10.78 21.49 -4.41
CA GLU A 63 11.78 21.12 -5.41
C GLU A 63 11.34 21.46 -6.84
N ASP A 64 10.04 21.31 -7.15
CA ASP A 64 9.45 21.63 -8.45
C ASP A 64 9.24 23.13 -8.70
N LYS A 65 9.67 24.00 -7.76
CA LYS A 65 9.55 25.46 -7.97
C LYS A 65 10.49 25.91 -9.06
N VAL A 66 9.88 26.34 -10.16
CA VAL A 66 10.59 27.01 -11.24
C VAL A 66 11.17 28.33 -10.74
N SER A 67 12.45 28.59 -11.03
CA SER A 67 13.07 29.87 -10.69
C SER A 67 12.25 31.06 -11.22
N GLU A 68 12.24 32.16 -10.48
CA GLU A 68 11.38 33.32 -10.76
C GLU A 68 11.63 33.90 -12.17
N LYS A 69 12.89 33.93 -12.61
CA LYS A 69 13.29 34.31 -13.97
C LYS A 69 12.68 33.40 -15.03
N LEU A 70 12.61 32.09 -14.79
CA LEU A 70 12.09 31.12 -15.75
C LEU A 70 10.55 31.14 -15.76
N SER A 71 9.90 31.35 -14.61
CA SER A 71 8.45 31.57 -14.51
C SER A 71 7.99 32.78 -15.33
N ILE A 72 8.71 33.90 -15.25
CA ILE A 72 8.44 35.11 -16.05
C ILE A 72 8.60 34.81 -17.56
N ARG A 73 9.60 34.02 -17.93
CA ARG A 73 9.87 33.65 -19.33
C ARG A 73 8.78 32.76 -19.91
N ILE A 74 8.33 31.76 -19.15
CA ILE A 74 7.24 30.85 -19.52
C ILE A 74 5.93 31.64 -19.69
N LYS A 75 5.60 32.54 -18.76
CA LYS A 75 4.40 33.39 -18.87
C LYS A 75 4.39 34.29 -20.10
N LYS A 76 5.56 34.68 -20.61
CA LYS A 76 5.68 35.44 -21.87
C LYS A 76 5.49 34.58 -23.12
N LEU A 77 5.81 33.27 -23.05
CA LEU A 77 5.70 32.33 -24.17
C LEU A 77 4.30 31.71 -24.31
N LEU A 78 3.55 31.65 -23.21
CA LEU A 78 2.17 31.12 -23.16
C LEU A 78 1.10 32.19 -23.45
N LYS A 79 1.48 33.36 -23.97
CA LYS A 79 0.60 34.48 -24.29
C LYS A 79 0.69 34.81 -25.76
#